data_AF-A0A8J2T581-F1
#
_entry.id   AF-A0A8J2T581-F1
#
_cell.length_a   1.000
_cell.length_b   1.000
_cell.length_c   1.000
_cell.angle_alpha   90.00
_cell.angle_beta   90.00
_cell.angle_gamma   90.00
#
_symmetry.space_group_name_H-M   'P 1'
#
loop_
_entity.id
_entity.type
_entity.pdbx_description
1 polymer ?
#
loop_
_entity_poly.entity_id
_entity_poly.type
_entity_poly.pdbx_seq_one_letter_code
_entity_poly.pdbx_strand_id
1 'polypeptide(L)'
;MVDLESYIPMIDAILSVANPDQATPKKIRKALQELFSVDLDNYRKDINKIIVDRFQESQKHPKRLVSYEELQKQDEATAKRLSNASKKRTKSSAGSKKRKTREGSGNSGGFNRTKVVLTEPLSEFLGETESTRTQVVKSVWDYIKRNNLQNPEDKREILCDEKMKPIFGDRVTMFSMNKTLSKFIRNSSDVTSSKTKSQEKVSSPREHDNKQNQVPQEEQDKNELEDQNNVERHLGEQ
;
A
#
# COMPACT_ATOMS: atom_id res chain seq x y z
N MET A 1 14.46 -17.22 -8.26
CA MET A 1 15.82 -17.24 -7.68
C MET A 1 15.65 -17.48 -6.19
N VAL A 2 16.39 -18.39 -5.57
CA VAL A 2 16.31 -18.61 -4.12
C VAL A 2 17.18 -17.56 -3.44
N ASP A 3 16.60 -16.77 -2.53
CA ASP A 3 17.35 -15.81 -1.73
C ASP A 3 18.04 -16.53 -0.56
N LEU A 4 19.36 -16.64 -0.64
CA LEU A 4 20.18 -17.31 0.37
C LEU A 4 20.40 -16.45 1.63
N GLU A 5 20.26 -15.12 1.51
CA GLU A 5 20.39 -14.21 2.65
C GLU A 5 19.16 -14.27 3.56
N SER A 6 17.99 -14.62 3.01
CA SER A 6 16.75 -14.84 3.78
C SER A 6 16.87 -15.89 4.91
N TYR A 7 17.76 -16.88 4.77
CA TYR A 7 18.01 -17.91 5.80
C TYR A 7 18.95 -17.46 6.91
N ILE A 8 19.65 -16.32 6.78
CA ILE A 8 20.64 -15.84 7.75
C ILE A 8 20.08 -15.75 9.18
N PRO A 9 18.90 -15.16 9.44
CA PRO A 9 18.36 -15.08 10.81
C PRO A 9 18.07 -16.46 11.41
N MET A 10 17.70 -17.44 10.59
CA MET A 10 17.43 -18.81 11.04
C MET A 10 18.74 -19.57 11.32
N ILE A 11 19.78 -19.37 10.50
CA ILE A 11 21.14 -19.88 10.75
C ILE A 11 21.65 -19.31 12.08
N ASP A 12 21.54 -17.99 12.28
CA ASP A 12 21.90 -17.29 13.50
C ASP A 12 21.16 -17.80 14.75
N ALA A 13 19.90 -18.22 14.60
CA ALA A 13 19.09 -18.79 15.69
C ALA A 13 19.48 -20.24 16.00
N ILE A 14 19.66 -21.08 14.98
CA ILE A 14 20.14 -22.47 15.13
C ILE A 14 21.53 -22.48 15.79
N LEU A 15 22.44 -21.60 15.33
CA LEU A 15 23.78 -21.43 15.90
C LEU A 15 23.79 -20.87 17.34
N SER A 16 22.69 -20.25 17.79
CA SER A 16 22.55 -19.75 19.18
C SER A 16 22.01 -20.80 20.16
N VAL A 17 21.53 -21.95 19.66
CA VAL A 17 20.93 -23.04 20.46
C VAL A 17 21.69 -24.36 20.30
N ALA A 18 22.35 -24.58 19.16
CA ALA A 18 23.13 -25.78 18.92
C ALA A 18 24.47 -25.76 19.69
N ASN A 19 24.79 -26.88 20.35
CA ASN A 19 26.12 -27.09 20.94
C ASN A 19 27.22 -26.96 19.87
N PRO A 20 28.32 -26.21 20.11
CA PRO A 20 29.30 -25.86 19.08
C PRO A 20 29.91 -27.10 18.41
N ASP A 21 30.25 -28.14 19.19
CA ASP A 21 30.84 -29.39 18.69
C ASP A 21 29.88 -30.22 17.82
N GLN A 22 28.58 -29.90 17.85
CA GLN A 22 27.54 -30.56 17.06
C GLN A 22 27.07 -29.70 15.88
N ALA A 23 27.43 -28.41 15.83
CA ALA A 23 26.93 -27.39 14.89
C ALA A 23 27.56 -27.48 13.47
N THR A 24 27.72 -28.68 12.92
CA THR A 24 28.32 -28.86 11.58
C THR A 24 27.42 -28.25 10.48
N PRO A 25 27.99 -27.62 9.42
CA PRO A 25 27.22 -27.05 8.32
C PRO A 25 26.27 -28.05 7.63
N LYS A 26 26.67 -29.34 7.53
CA LYS A 26 25.83 -30.41 6.98
C LYS A 26 24.56 -30.65 7.81
N LYS A 27 24.64 -30.57 9.14
CA LYS A 27 23.46 -30.70 10.03
C LYS A 27 22.56 -29.47 9.94
N ILE A 28 23.14 -28.27 9.98
CA ILE A 28 22.38 -27.01 9.91
C ILE A 28 21.67 -26.87 8.56
N ARG A 29 22.35 -27.16 7.45
CA ARG A 29 21.72 -27.18 6.11
C ARG A 29 20.58 -28.21 6.03
N LYS A 30 20.72 -29.39 6.63
CA LYS A 30 19.63 -30.37 6.72
C LYS A 30 18.45 -29.85 7.53
N ALA A 31 18.69 -29.22 8.68
CA ALA A 31 17.64 -28.59 9.48
C ALA A 31 16.91 -27.48 8.71
N LEU A 32 17.60 -26.72 7.86
CA LEU A 32 16.95 -25.76 6.94
C LEU A 32 16.13 -26.45 5.84
N GLN A 33 16.63 -27.54 5.24
CA GLN A 33 15.85 -28.34 4.27
C GLN A 33 14.56 -28.89 4.92
N GLU A 34 14.64 -29.33 6.18
CA GLU A 34 13.53 -29.89 6.96
C GLU A 34 12.52 -28.81 7.40
N LEU A 35 12.98 -27.71 8.02
CA LEU A 35 12.12 -26.63 8.53
C LEU A 35 11.35 -25.89 7.43
N PHE A 36 11.90 -25.78 6.22
CA PHE A 36 11.27 -25.05 5.11
C PHE A 36 10.74 -25.96 3.99
N SER A 37 11.01 -27.28 4.04
CA SER A 37 10.70 -28.23 2.95
C SER A 37 11.27 -27.81 1.57
N VAL A 38 12.43 -27.15 1.56
CA VAL A 38 13.12 -26.66 0.36
C VAL A 38 14.35 -27.51 0.07
N ASP A 39 14.60 -27.88 -1.18
CA ASP A 39 15.88 -28.47 -1.56
C ASP A 39 16.99 -27.40 -1.65
N LEU A 40 17.98 -27.54 -0.76
CA LEU A 40 19.14 -26.68 -0.63
C LEU A 40 20.45 -27.40 -1.06
N ASP A 41 20.41 -28.57 -1.71
CA ASP A 41 21.63 -29.24 -2.19
C ASP A 41 22.27 -28.52 -3.39
N ASN A 42 21.46 -27.89 -4.26
CA ASN A 42 21.94 -27.03 -5.35
C ASN A 42 22.79 -25.83 -4.85
N TYR A 43 22.46 -25.29 -3.67
CA TYR A 43 23.14 -24.14 -3.05
C TYR A 43 24.05 -24.55 -1.87
N ARG A 44 24.41 -25.84 -1.79
CA ARG A 44 25.14 -26.43 -0.65
C ARG A 44 26.48 -25.76 -0.37
N LYS A 45 27.20 -25.26 -1.38
CA LYS A 45 28.49 -24.57 -1.19
C LYS A 45 28.28 -23.22 -0.49
N ASP A 46 27.35 -22.44 -1.00
CA ASP A 46 27.10 -21.06 -0.57
C ASP A 46 26.46 -21.02 0.82
N ILE A 47 25.48 -21.90 1.08
CA ILE A 47 24.88 -22.04 2.41
C ILE A 47 25.91 -22.57 3.43
N ASN A 48 26.75 -23.53 3.07
CA ASN A 48 27.84 -23.97 3.96
C ASN A 48 28.80 -22.81 4.29
N LYS A 49 29.10 -21.94 3.31
CA LYS A 49 29.93 -20.75 3.54
C LYS A 49 29.24 -19.78 4.51
N ILE A 50 27.98 -19.42 4.26
CA ILE A 50 27.19 -18.54 5.15
C ILE A 50 27.15 -19.08 6.58
N ILE A 51 26.95 -20.40 6.76
CA ILE A 51 26.96 -21.04 8.08
C ILE A 51 28.33 -20.93 8.77
N VAL A 52 29.43 -21.15 8.04
CA VAL A 52 30.79 -21.03 8.60
C VAL A 52 31.13 -19.58 8.95
N ASP A 53 30.80 -18.63 8.07
CA ASP A 53 31.03 -17.20 8.29
C ASP A 53 30.22 -16.71 9.51
N ARG A 54 28.94 -17.10 9.63
CA ARG A 54 28.09 -16.80 10.79
C ARG A 54 28.49 -17.51 12.08
N PHE A 55 29.03 -18.74 11.99
CA PHE A 55 29.61 -19.38 13.17
C PHE A 55 30.83 -18.61 13.67
N GLN A 56 31.76 -18.23 12.79
CA GLN A 56 32.91 -17.40 13.17
C GLN A 56 32.49 -16.04 13.73
N GLU A 57 31.47 -15.40 13.15
CA GLU A 57 30.96 -14.11 13.63
C GLU A 57 30.32 -14.25 15.02
N SER A 58 29.55 -15.32 15.27
CA SER A 58 28.98 -15.65 16.58
C SER A 58 30.06 -15.94 17.64
N GLN A 59 31.19 -16.56 17.26
CA GLN A 59 32.33 -16.79 18.18
C GLN A 59 33.15 -15.51 18.44
N LYS A 60 33.27 -14.60 17.46
CA LYS A 60 33.94 -13.29 17.63
C LYS A 60 33.10 -12.30 18.42
N HIS A 61 31.80 -12.34 18.23
CA HIS A 61 30.80 -11.48 18.87
C HIS A 61 29.73 -12.35 19.54
N PRO A 62 30.08 -13.06 20.64
CA PRO A 62 29.11 -13.82 21.40
C PRO A 62 27.97 -12.90 21.81
N LYS A 63 26.73 -13.33 21.58
CA LYS A 63 25.50 -12.56 21.83
C LYS A 63 25.25 -12.42 23.33
N ARG A 64 26.09 -11.62 23.99
CA ARG A 64 26.00 -11.27 25.42
C ARG A 64 24.63 -10.67 25.69
N LEU A 65 23.94 -11.20 26.69
CA LEU A 65 22.78 -10.54 27.27
C LEU A 65 23.25 -9.20 27.87
N VAL A 66 23.01 -8.12 27.14
CA VAL A 66 23.23 -6.74 27.60
C VAL A 66 22.30 -6.52 28.78
N SER A 67 22.81 -6.00 29.90
CA SER A 67 21.96 -5.73 31.06
C SER A 67 20.95 -4.63 30.71
N TYR A 68 19.80 -4.64 31.38
CA TYR A 68 18.77 -3.63 31.18
C TYR A 68 19.33 -2.21 31.41
N GLU A 69 20.22 -2.05 32.40
CA GLU A 69 20.95 -0.80 32.67
C GLU A 69 21.89 -0.41 31.53
N GLU A 70 22.64 -1.35 30.93
CA GLU A 70 23.57 -1.06 29.85
C GLU A 70 22.83 -0.72 28.54
N LEU A 71 21.65 -1.30 28.32
CA LEU A 71 20.74 -0.89 27.23
C LEU A 71 20.17 0.51 27.48
N GLN A 72 19.62 0.79 28.67
CA GLN A 72 19.16 2.14 29.04
C GLN A 72 20.26 3.20 28.88
N LYS A 73 21.51 2.87 29.22
CA LYS A 73 22.67 3.75 29.06
C LYS A 73 23.03 4.03 27.60
N GLN A 74 22.81 3.07 26.70
CA GLN A 74 22.96 3.27 25.25
C GLN A 74 21.84 4.15 24.68
N ASP A 75 20.58 3.93 25.08
CA ASP A 75 19.45 4.76 24.70
C ASP A 75 19.59 6.20 25.22
N GLU A 76 20.00 6.39 26.47
CA GLU A 76 20.25 7.71 27.04
C GLU A 76 21.42 8.41 26.32
N ALA A 77 22.47 7.68 25.94
CA ALA A 77 23.59 8.22 25.16
C ALA A 77 23.18 8.63 23.74
N THR A 78 22.33 7.86 23.05
CA THR A 78 21.81 8.24 21.73
C THR A 78 20.85 9.41 21.82
N ALA A 79 19.97 9.46 22.82
CA ALA A 79 19.10 10.60 23.11
C ALA A 79 19.91 11.89 23.42
N LYS A 80 21.01 11.78 24.18
CA LYS A 80 21.96 12.88 24.41
C LYS A 80 22.64 13.35 23.11
N ARG A 81 23.03 12.44 22.21
CA ARG A 81 23.58 12.80 20.89
C ARG A 81 22.55 13.49 19.99
N LEU A 82 21.33 12.97 19.91
CA LEU A 82 20.22 13.53 19.12
C LEU A 82 19.80 14.93 19.60
N SER A 83 19.62 15.09 20.91
CA SER A 83 19.25 16.39 21.51
C SER A 83 20.37 17.44 21.38
N ASN A 84 21.65 17.04 21.49
CA ASN A 84 22.76 17.95 21.25
C ASN A 84 22.94 18.30 19.76
N ALA A 85 22.64 17.40 18.82
CA ALA A 85 22.59 17.72 17.41
C ALA A 85 21.48 18.76 17.10
N SER A 86 20.32 18.64 17.76
CA SER A 86 19.25 19.64 17.69
C SER A 86 19.65 21.00 18.27
N LYS A 87 20.33 21.03 19.44
CA LYS A 87 20.91 22.25 20.02
C LYS A 87 21.96 22.90 19.11
N LYS A 88 22.80 22.12 18.44
CA LYS A 88 23.78 22.64 17.47
C LYS A 88 23.10 23.31 16.26
N ARG A 89 21.99 22.73 15.76
CA ARG A 89 21.17 23.30 14.66
C ARG A 89 20.40 24.56 15.05
N THR A 90 20.20 24.86 16.34
CA THR A 90 19.50 26.07 16.81
C THR A 90 20.45 27.20 17.23
N LYS A 91 21.71 26.89 17.61
CA LYS A 91 22.71 27.94 17.93
C LYS A 91 23.24 28.67 16.68
N SER A 92 23.07 28.12 15.48
CA SER A 92 23.37 28.76 14.18
C SER A 92 22.26 29.66 13.64
N SER A 93 21.19 29.92 14.41
CA SER A 93 20.03 30.72 13.98
C SER A 93 19.61 31.78 14.99
N ALA A 94 20.57 32.48 15.60
CA ALA A 94 20.31 33.62 16.49
C ALA A 94 19.89 34.87 15.67
N GLY A 95 18.72 34.79 15.00
CA GLY A 95 18.35 35.65 13.88
C GLY A 95 16.87 36.06 13.82
N SER A 96 16.32 36.51 14.96
CA SER A 96 15.04 37.25 15.09
C SER A 96 13.68 36.50 15.01
N LYS A 97 12.66 37.17 15.59
CA LYS A 97 11.19 37.06 15.44
C LYS A 97 10.49 35.72 15.77
N LYS A 98 9.95 35.69 17.01
CA LYS A 98 8.58 35.31 17.42
C LYS A 98 7.93 34.15 16.64
N ARG A 99 7.97 32.94 17.23
CA ARG A 99 7.25 31.75 16.73
C ARG A 99 5.73 31.98 16.70
N LYS A 100 5.17 32.22 15.50
CA LYS A 100 3.82 31.75 15.19
C LYS A 100 3.85 30.21 15.21
N THR A 101 2.73 29.57 15.54
CA THR A 101 2.61 28.11 15.40
C THR A 101 2.93 27.69 13.97
N ARG A 102 3.85 26.73 13.80
CA ARG A 102 4.18 26.12 12.52
C ARG A 102 3.85 24.64 12.57
N GLU A 103 2.84 24.25 11.83
CA GLU A 103 2.60 22.87 11.42
C GLU A 103 3.75 22.38 10.53
N GLY A 104 3.81 21.05 10.31
CA GLY A 104 4.60 20.46 9.22
C GLY A 104 6.12 20.65 9.32
N SER A 105 6.80 19.79 10.08
CA SER A 105 8.26 19.63 9.94
C SER A 105 8.58 19.02 8.58
N GLY A 106 8.87 19.88 7.58
CA GLY A 106 9.05 19.54 6.17
C GLY A 106 10.28 18.69 5.85
N ASN A 107 10.28 17.42 6.26
CA ASN A 107 11.25 16.38 5.84
C ASN A 107 10.51 15.08 5.46
N SER A 108 9.33 15.19 4.86
CA SER A 108 8.61 14.08 4.26
C SER A 108 9.10 13.84 2.82
N GLY A 109 9.45 12.59 2.48
CA GLY A 109 10.02 12.23 1.16
C GLY A 109 9.13 12.62 -0.04
N GLY A 110 9.74 12.64 -1.23
CA GLY A 110 9.22 13.31 -2.44
C GLY A 110 7.75 13.04 -2.82
N PHE A 111 7.22 11.86 -2.50
CA PHE A 111 5.80 11.50 -2.66
C PHE A 111 4.82 12.50 -2.04
N ASN A 112 5.23 13.23 -1.00
CA ASN A 112 4.42 14.23 -0.29
C ASN A 112 4.49 15.63 -0.93
N ARG A 113 5.19 15.78 -2.07
CA ARG A 113 5.29 17.02 -2.85
C ARG A 113 4.59 16.94 -4.21
N THR A 114 4.28 15.74 -4.68
CA THR A 114 3.55 15.54 -5.95
C THR A 114 2.11 15.98 -5.79
N LYS A 115 1.76 17.10 -6.43
CA LYS A 115 0.36 17.50 -6.63
C LYS A 115 -0.34 16.49 -7.53
N VAL A 116 -1.55 16.12 -7.12
CA VAL A 116 -2.45 15.23 -7.85
C VAL A 116 -3.80 15.91 -8.02
N VAL A 117 -4.38 15.75 -9.20
CA VAL A 117 -5.72 16.26 -9.55
C VAL A 117 -6.75 15.28 -9.03
N LEU A 118 -7.80 15.82 -8.40
CA LEU A 118 -8.91 15.05 -7.83
C LEU A 118 -10.07 15.06 -8.82
N THR A 119 -10.63 13.87 -9.08
CA THR A 119 -11.80 13.67 -9.94
C THR A 119 -13.06 13.62 -9.06
N GLU A 120 -14.17 14.14 -9.59
CA GLU A 120 -15.51 13.96 -8.98
C GLU A 120 -15.82 12.46 -8.78
N PRO A 121 -16.45 12.04 -7.66
CA PRO A 121 -16.99 12.86 -6.56
C PRO A 121 -15.99 13.16 -5.43
N LEU A 122 -14.73 12.74 -5.52
CA LEU A 122 -13.72 12.95 -4.46
C LEU A 122 -13.34 14.43 -4.28
N SER A 123 -13.34 15.21 -5.36
CA SER A 123 -13.09 16.65 -5.32
C SER A 123 -14.16 17.42 -4.54
N GLU A 124 -15.44 17.10 -4.75
CA GLU A 124 -16.57 17.71 -4.05
C GLU A 124 -16.55 17.38 -2.55
N PHE A 125 -16.34 16.11 -2.20
CA PHE A 125 -16.25 15.65 -0.81
C PHE A 125 -15.14 16.35 0.00
N LEU A 126 -14.03 16.73 -0.64
CA LEU A 126 -12.92 17.44 0.00
C LEU A 126 -12.96 18.96 -0.16
N GLY A 127 -13.74 19.50 -1.10
CA GLY A 127 -13.70 20.91 -1.49
C GLY A 127 -12.38 21.33 -2.20
N GLU A 128 -11.57 20.37 -2.66
CA GLU A 128 -10.26 20.59 -3.27
C GLU A 128 -10.21 19.97 -4.68
N THR A 129 -9.68 20.70 -5.67
CA THR A 129 -9.44 20.19 -7.03
C THR A 129 -8.03 19.61 -7.23
N GLU A 130 -7.06 20.11 -6.46
CA GLU A 130 -5.68 19.63 -6.41
C GLU A 130 -5.25 19.48 -4.95
N SER A 131 -4.64 18.34 -4.62
CA SER A 131 -4.08 18.09 -3.29
C SER A 131 -2.83 17.21 -3.41
N THR A 132 -2.27 16.73 -2.29
CA THR A 132 -1.29 15.62 -2.33
C THR A 132 -1.95 14.32 -1.90
N ARG A 133 -1.50 13.17 -2.43
CA ARG A 133 -2.07 11.85 -2.09
C ARG A 133 -2.11 11.59 -0.57
N THR A 134 -1.12 12.09 0.17
CA THR A 134 -1.08 12.00 1.65
C THR A 134 -2.14 12.88 2.31
N GLN A 135 -2.37 14.10 1.80
CA GLN A 135 -3.43 14.99 2.31
C GLN A 135 -4.82 14.40 2.06
N VAL A 136 -5.11 13.87 0.87
CA VAL A 136 -6.38 13.19 0.55
C VAL A 136 -6.68 12.08 1.56
N VAL A 137 -5.73 11.14 1.74
CA VAL A 137 -5.88 10.02 2.68
C VAL A 137 -6.05 10.51 4.12
N LYS A 138 -5.34 11.57 4.54
CA LYS A 138 -5.50 12.17 5.87
C LYS A 138 -6.89 12.79 6.05
N SER A 139 -7.35 13.61 5.11
CA SER A 139 -8.63 14.31 5.21
C SER A 139 -9.83 13.34 5.27
N VAL A 140 -9.78 12.23 4.52
CA VAL A 140 -10.77 11.15 4.62
C VAL A 140 -10.72 10.48 6.01
N TRP A 141 -9.54 10.14 6.53
CA TRP A 141 -9.41 9.58 7.88
C TRP A 141 -9.88 10.54 8.99
N ASP A 142 -9.58 11.83 8.86
CA ASP A 142 -10.02 12.85 9.80
C ASP A 142 -11.56 13.03 9.72
N TYR A 143 -12.19 12.85 8.55
CA TYR A 143 -13.64 12.80 8.41
C TYR A 143 -14.26 11.56 9.10
N ILE A 144 -13.76 10.37 8.79
CA ILE A 144 -14.19 9.10 9.41
C ILE A 144 -14.17 9.18 10.94
N LYS A 145 -13.10 9.77 11.51
CA LYS A 145 -12.96 9.94 12.96
C LYS A 145 -13.90 10.99 13.54
N ARG A 146 -14.07 12.15 12.89
CA ARG A 146 -14.98 13.21 13.35
C ARG A 146 -16.43 12.76 13.40
N ASN A 147 -16.85 11.92 12.46
CA ASN A 147 -18.22 11.42 12.35
C ASN A 147 -18.39 10.00 12.95
N ASN A 148 -17.37 9.48 13.64
CA ASN A 148 -17.36 8.15 14.29
C ASN A 148 -17.81 6.98 13.37
N LEU A 149 -17.40 7.00 12.10
CA LEU A 149 -17.85 6.07 11.06
C LEU A 149 -17.16 4.69 11.06
N GLN A 150 -16.50 4.31 12.15
CA GLN A 150 -15.95 2.95 12.31
C GLN A 150 -17.03 2.03 12.88
N ASN A 151 -17.16 0.81 12.34
CA ASN A 151 -18.04 -0.19 12.92
C ASN A 151 -17.55 -0.53 14.35
N PRO A 152 -18.42 -0.45 15.39
CA PRO A 152 -18.02 -0.76 16.76
C PRO A 152 -17.59 -2.22 16.96
N GLU A 153 -18.17 -3.15 16.19
CA GLU A 153 -17.92 -4.60 16.28
C GLU A 153 -16.62 -4.99 15.57
N ASP A 154 -16.37 -4.46 14.35
CA ASP A 154 -15.07 -4.59 13.66
C ASP A 154 -14.53 -3.22 13.22
N LYS A 155 -13.56 -2.72 13.99
CA LYS A 155 -12.87 -1.44 13.74
C LYS A 155 -11.99 -1.43 12.48
N ARG A 156 -11.93 -2.54 11.72
CA ARG A 156 -11.34 -2.61 10.37
C ARG A 156 -12.33 -2.16 9.29
N GLU A 157 -13.63 -2.19 9.57
CA GLU A 157 -14.72 -1.78 8.69
C GLU A 157 -15.16 -0.33 8.99
N ILE A 158 -15.34 0.43 7.92
CA ILE A 158 -15.83 1.81 7.93
C ILE A 158 -17.21 1.78 7.27
N LEU A 159 -18.21 2.32 7.97
CA LEU A 159 -19.58 2.43 7.47
C LEU A 159 -19.73 3.80 6.80
N CYS A 160 -19.93 3.82 5.48
CA CYS A 160 -19.95 5.06 4.71
C CYS A 160 -21.29 5.79 4.89
N ASP A 161 -21.20 7.09 5.20
CA ASP A 161 -22.34 7.99 5.14
C ASP A 161 -22.72 8.35 3.69
N GLU A 162 -23.81 9.10 3.52
CA GLU A 162 -24.33 9.51 2.21
C GLU A 162 -23.32 10.29 1.35
N LYS A 163 -22.33 10.93 1.96
CA LYS A 163 -21.27 11.69 1.27
C LYS A 163 -20.09 10.82 0.87
N MET A 164 -19.79 9.77 1.65
CA MET A 164 -18.77 8.79 1.32
C MET A 164 -19.26 7.72 0.33
N LYS A 165 -20.56 7.35 0.35
CA LYS A 165 -21.13 6.31 -0.51
C LYS A 165 -20.85 6.47 -2.02
N PRO A 166 -20.97 7.66 -2.64
CA PRO A 166 -20.67 7.84 -4.07
C PRO A 166 -19.20 7.55 -4.44
N ILE A 167 -18.28 7.70 -3.50
CA ILE A 167 -16.85 7.43 -3.71
C ILE A 167 -16.52 5.98 -3.36
N PHE A 168 -17.08 5.46 -2.26
CA PHE A 168 -16.59 4.26 -1.57
C PHE A 168 -17.54 3.06 -1.58
N GLY A 169 -18.82 3.24 -1.90
CA GLY A 169 -19.89 2.26 -1.60
C GLY A 169 -20.27 2.27 -0.11
N ASP A 170 -21.18 1.39 0.31
CA ASP A 170 -21.73 1.39 1.69
C ASP A 170 -20.71 1.10 2.79
N ARG A 171 -19.69 0.29 2.50
CA ARG A 171 -18.67 -0.12 3.48
C ARG A 171 -17.30 -0.28 2.86
N VAL A 172 -16.25 0.14 3.57
CA VAL A 172 -14.84 -0.05 3.14
C VAL A 172 -13.94 -0.43 4.30
N THR A 173 -12.79 -1.02 3.97
CA THR A 173 -11.67 -1.23 4.91
C THR A 173 -10.52 -0.31 4.55
N MET A 174 -9.52 -0.19 5.43
CA MET A 174 -8.30 0.60 5.17
C MET A 174 -7.62 0.25 3.83
N PHE A 175 -7.69 -1.00 3.37
CA PHE A 175 -7.12 -1.41 2.09
C PHE A 175 -8.02 -1.08 0.90
N SER A 176 -9.33 -1.34 0.97
CA SER A 176 -10.23 -1.01 -0.15
C SER A 176 -10.39 0.50 -0.34
N MET A 177 -10.42 1.28 0.75
CA MET A 177 -10.43 2.75 0.69
C MET A 177 -9.24 3.30 -0.11
N ASN A 178 -8.02 2.83 0.15
CA ASN A 178 -6.82 3.26 -0.58
C ASN A 178 -6.81 2.80 -2.06
N LYS A 179 -7.35 1.60 -2.34
CA LYS A 179 -7.54 1.11 -3.72
C LYS A 179 -8.53 1.97 -4.50
N THR A 180 -9.63 2.36 -3.86
CA THR A 180 -10.68 3.19 -4.45
C THR A 180 -10.24 4.64 -4.65
N LEU A 181 -9.57 5.27 -3.67
CA LEU A 181 -8.96 6.60 -3.83
C LEU A 181 -8.01 6.65 -5.05
N SER A 182 -7.30 5.57 -5.34
CA SER A 182 -6.39 5.48 -6.48
C SER A 182 -7.07 5.60 -7.85
N LYS A 183 -8.40 5.44 -7.94
CA LYS A 183 -9.17 5.65 -9.18
C LYS A 183 -9.48 7.13 -9.46
N PHE A 184 -9.68 7.91 -8.40
CA PHE A 184 -10.11 9.32 -8.48
C PHE A 184 -8.93 10.30 -8.44
N ILE A 185 -7.71 9.82 -8.20
CA ILE A 185 -6.47 10.59 -8.09
C ILE A 185 -5.66 10.42 -9.39
N ARG A 186 -5.32 11.53 -10.07
CA ARG A 186 -4.46 11.54 -11.28
C ARG A 186 -3.23 12.40 -11.08
N ASN A 187 -2.08 12.06 -11.67
CA ASN A 187 -0.89 12.93 -11.56
C ASN A 187 -1.03 14.15 -12.47
N SER A 188 -0.56 15.31 -12.01
CA SER A 188 -0.63 16.57 -12.77
C SER A 188 0.12 16.50 -14.12
N SER A 189 1.18 15.69 -14.22
CA SER A 189 1.94 15.40 -15.45
C SER A 189 1.11 14.81 -16.58
N ASP A 190 0.05 14.07 -16.25
CA ASP A 190 -0.66 13.22 -17.21
C ASP A 190 -1.81 14.01 -17.88
N VAL A 191 -2.21 15.11 -17.25
CA VAL A 191 -3.26 16.04 -17.72
C VAL A 191 -2.73 16.94 -18.84
N THR A 192 -1.45 17.29 -18.83
CA THR A 192 -0.81 18.06 -19.93
C THR A 192 -0.80 17.29 -21.26
N SER A 193 -0.83 15.96 -21.24
CA SER A 193 -0.80 15.11 -22.43
C SER A 193 -2.16 14.96 -23.14
N SER A 194 -3.26 15.41 -22.51
CA SER A 194 -4.63 15.08 -22.95
C SER A 194 -5.49 16.30 -23.32
N LYS A 195 -5.00 17.54 -23.16
CA LYS A 195 -5.80 18.76 -23.39
C LYS A 195 -5.85 19.24 -24.86
N THR A 196 -5.14 18.60 -25.78
CA THR A 196 -5.00 19.06 -27.19
C THR A 196 -6.09 18.54 -28.15
N LYS A 197 -7.18 17.93 -27.66
CA LYS A 197 -8.24 17.36 -28.52
C LYS A 197 -9.67 17.52 -27.99
N SER A 198 -10.01 18.68 -27.43
CA SER A 198 -11.41 19.01 -27.01
C SER A 198 -11.66 20.52 -26.89
N GLN A 199 -11.39 21.31 -27.94
CA GLN A 199 -11.89 22.69 -28.06
C GLN A 199 -12.21 23.07 -29.51
N GLU A 200 -13.42 22.76 -29.97
CA GLU A 200 -14.15 23.66 -30.88
C GLU A 200 -15.68 23.45 -30.79
N LYS A 201 -16.43 24.49 -31.16
CA LYS A 201 -17.90 24.56 -31.28
C LYS A 201 -18.74 24.32 -30.02
N VAL A 202 -18.90 25.40 -29.25
CA VAL A 202 -20.16 25.70 -28.52
C VAL A 202 -20.94 26.73 -29.33
N SER A 203 -22.13 26.39 -29.83
CA SER A 203 -23.19 27.35 -30.24
C SER A 203 -24.47 26.63 -30.69
N SER A 204 -25.61 26.94 -30.06
CA SER A 204 -26.97 26.64 -30.57
C SER A 204 -27.57 27.96 -31.11
N PRO A 205 -28.45 27.97 -32.15
CA PRO A 205 -29.89 27.82 -31.87
C PRO A 205 -30.78 27.18 -32.97
N ARG A 206 -31.93 26.63 -32.52
CA ARG A 206 -33.28 26.55 -33.16
C ARG A 206 -33.54 25.98 -34.57
N GLU A 207 -34.48 25.03 -34.59
CA GLU A 207 -35.69 24.92 -35.46
C GLU A 207 -35.59 25.19 -36.98
N HIS A 208 -35.80 24.15 -37.81
CA HIS A 208 -37.07 23.92 -38.53
C HIS A 208 -37.11 22.66 -39.44
N ASP A 209 -38.25 21.96 -39.37
CA ASP A 209 -39.02 21.21 -40.40
C ASP A 209 -38.44 20.36 -41.58
N ASN A 210 -39.12 19.22 -41.77
CA ASN A 210 -39.52 18.55 -43.02
C ASN A 210 -38.69 17.42 -43.69
N LYS A 211 -39.41 16.68 -44.55
CA LYS A 211 -39.23 15.26 -44.96
C LYS A 211 -38.50 15.06 -46.31
N GLN A 212 -37.90 13.86 -46.46
CA GLN A 212 -38.11 12.84 -47.53
C GLN A 212 -37.00 11.77 -47.34
N ASN A 213 -37.22 10.53 -46.86
CA ASN A 213 -38.00 9.39 -47.36
C ASN A 213 -37.59 8.83 -48.74
N GLN A 214 -36.82 7.72 -48.74
CA GLN A 214 -36.93 6.63 -49.74
C GLN A 214 -36.25 5.32 -49.28
N VAL A 215 -36.77 4.18 -49.75
CA VAL A 215 -36.49 2.77 -49.37
C VAL A 215 -36.79 1.89 -50.61
N PRO A 216 -35.93 0.93 -51.04
CA PRO A 216 -36.09 -0.53 -50.74
C PRO A 216 -34.76 -1.21 -50.28
N GLN A 217 -34.75 -2.27 -49.44
CA GLN A 217 -34.95 -3.74 -49.72
C GLN A 217 -33.86 -4.34 -50.65
N GLU A 218 -33.47 -5.62 -50.61
CA GLU A 218 -34.01 -6.90 -50.06
C GLU A 218 -32.83 -7.72 -49.41
N GLU A 219 -32.90 -8.88 -48.72
CA GLU A 219 -33.94 -9.79 -48.14
C GLU A 219 -33.27 -10.78 -47.14
N GLN A 220 -34.06 -11.52 -46.34
CA GLN A 220 -33.75 -12.82 -45.67
C GLN A 220 -32.70 -12.88 -44.53
N ASP A 221 -32.77 -13.82 -43.56
CA ASP A 221 -33.68 -14.98 -43.39
C ASP A 221 -34.22 -15.13 -41.94
N LYS A 222 -35.12 -16.11 -41.68
CA LYS A 222 -35.99 -16.18 -40.50
C LYS A 222 -35.59 -17.22 -39.44
N ASN A 223 -35.87 -16.93 -38.17
CA ASN A 223 -36.92 -17.62 -37.38
C ASN A 223 -36.83 -17.28 -35.87
N GLU A 224 -37.95 -16.85 -35.30
CA GLU A 224 -38.24 -17.04 -33.87
C GLU A 224 -38.81 -18.44 -33.68
N LEU A 225 -38.51 -19.12 -32.55
CA LEU A 225 -39.32 -20.25 -32.08
C LEU A 225 -39.11 -20.54 -30.59
N GLU A 226 -40.02 -19.96 -29.80
CA GLU A 226 -40.69 -20.48 -28.59
C GLU A 226 -39.89 -21.00 -27.38
N ASP A 227 -40.25 -20.46 -26.21
CA ASP A 227 -40.07 -21.09 -24.90
C ASP A 227 -40.64 -22.52 -24.87
N GLN A 228 -39.83 -23.49 -24.47
CA GLN A 228 -40.35 -24.75 -23.94
C GLN A 228 -39.71 -25.10 -22.59
N ASN A 229 -40.55 -25.01 -21.55
CA ASN A 229 -40.29 -25.59 -20.23
C ASN A 229 -40.13 -27.11 -20.37
N ASN A 230 -39.05 -27.69 -19.81
CA ASN A 230 -39.06 -28.96 -19.03
C ASN A 230 -37.65 -29.57 -18.90
N VAL A 231 -37.01 -29.44 -17.72
CA VAL A 231 -36.12 -30.48 -17.16
C VAL A 231 -36.19 -30.46 -15.62
N GLU A 232 -37.27 -30.99 -15.02
CA GLU A 232 -37.24 -31.42 -13.59
C GLU A 232 -37.82 -32.82 -13.38
N ARG A 233 -37.35 -33.74 -14.23
CA ARG A 233 -37.31 -35.20 -14.04
C ARG A 233 -36.03 -35.64 -14.78
N HIS A 234 -35.18 -36.55 -14.30
CA HIS A 234 -35.30 -37.50 -13.21
C HIS A 234 -33.87 -37.98 -12.84
N LEU A 235 -33.61 -38.26 -11.55
CA LEU A 235 -32.95 -39.48 -11.05
C LEU A 235 -32.68 -39.36 -9.54
N GLY A 236 -33.16 -40.34 -8.78
CA GLY A 236 -33.11 -40.32 -7.31
C GLY A 236 -33.83 -41.51 -6.68
N GLU A 237 -33.80 -42.66 -7.35
CA GLU A 237 -34.20 -43.95 -6.75
C GLU A 237 -33.02 -44.48 -5.91
N GLN A 238 -33.28 -44.86 -4.65
CA GLN A 238 -33.38 -46.25 -4.17
C GLN A 238 -32.05 -47.00 -4.18
#